data_AF-F6W9E1-F1
#
_entry.id   AF-F6W9E1-F1
#
_cell.length_a   1.000
_cell.length_b   1.000
_cell.length_c   1.000
_cell.angle_alpha   90.00
_cell.angle_beta   90.00
_cell.angle_gamma   90.00
#
_symmetry.space_group_name_H-M   'P 1'
#
loop_
_entity.id
_entity.type
_entity.pdbx_description
1 polymer ?
#
loop_
_entity_poly.entity_id
_entity_poly.type
_entity_poly.pdbx_seq_one_letter_code
_entity_poly.pdbx_strand_id
1 'polypeptide(L)'
;MYRMLRKRLVKRGLELIGAVAVVYLMLEILESHTMEPSERTRNIQVQLPQGGGSQDVAVPVDQMQQLQEQLHQVQREQELQMSKINNPPPQPQQPIAPRAAAAAARPAPQAVVNKPNTADKNAKPGGSDKKSSSRIAPNVKSMSGGQSPDLGVSTNFEKQKIPQPKLKSSGYVLPMLYFDMGPNNLFRLFRQGVVSAYEMGRTVVVPVFHRHPRMGDDAENPFVLPIFDTNYTVDLVWPPSETVDLGALKKAVNAISMKDFKKECKGRLDVVVQCGQVDQKRMDGIKHFQRAAEVKVMREIKVSSYEELVPNDLSAGRIGPDEYKCMGIIYGKKCLPSQDRWLATYSRVAKQFFRPLPVRKLAASFKEEVMHDKPYMAVHWRYESDWLDM
;
A
#
# COMPACT_ATOMS: atom_id res chain seq x y z
N MET A 1 -35.07 2.03 -19.97
CA MET A 1 -33.83 1.40 -20.50
C MET A 1 -32.91 2.39 -21.24
N TYR A 2 -33.42 3.19 -22.21
CA TYR A 2 -32.62 4.13 -23.03
C TYR A 2 -31.83 5.20 -22.23
N ARG A 3 -32.42 5.79 -21.17
CA ARG A 3 -31.73 6.78 -20.31
C ARG A 3 -30.51 6.20 -19.58
N MET A 4 -30.54 4.94 -19.18
CA MET A 4 -29.39 4.28 -18.52
C MET A 4 -28.25 4.00 -19.50
N LEU A 5 -28.59 3.60 -20.73
CA LEU A 5 -27.60 3.34 -21.79
C LEU A 5 -26.87 4.63 -22.20
N ARG A 6 -27.61 5.74 -22.35
CA ARG A 6 -27.04 7.06 -22.67
C ARG A 6 -26.08 7.57 -21.59
N LYS A 7 -26.44 7.43 -20.30
CA LYS A 7 -25.54 7.81 -19.19
C LYS A 7 -24.26 6.99 -19.16
N ARG A 8 -24.34 5.68 -19.44
CA ARG A 8 -23.15 4.80 -19.52
C ARG A 8 -22.23 5.16 -20.69
N LEU A 9 -22.80 5.48 -21.85
CA LEU A 9 -22.03 5.90 -23.03
C LEU A 9 -21.34 7.25 -22.82
N VAL A 10 -22.04 8.24 -22.26
CA VAL A 10 -21.45 9.56 -21.95
C VAL A 10 -20.35 9.44 -20.90
N LYS A 11 -20.56 8.64 -19.84
CA LYS A 11 -19.53 8.39 -18.82
C LYS A 11 -18.28 7.75 -19.44
N ARG A 12 -18.43 6.70 -20.26
CA ARG A 12 -17.30 6.06 -20.95
C ARG A 12 -16.60 7.00 -21.94
N GLY A 13 -17.35 7.87 -22.62
CA GLY A 13 -16.78 8.88 -23.50
C GLY A 13 -15.93 9.91 -22.74
N LEU A 14 -16.42 10.39 -21.59
CA LEU A 14 -15.68 11.32 -20.74
C LEU A 14 -14.44 10.68 -20.09
N GLU A 15 -14.54 9.42 -19.67
CA GLU A 15 -13.39 8.64 -19.16
C GLU A 15 -12.31 8.48 -20.23
N LEU A 16 -12.70 8.19 -21.48
CA LEU A 16 -11.77 8.08 -22.61
C LEU A 16 -11.11 9.43 -22.93
N ILE A 17 -11.87 10.52 -22.96
CA ILE A 17 -11.34 11.88 -23.19
C ILE A 17 -10.36 12.26 -22.07
N GLY A 18 -10.71 11.98 -20.81
CA GLY A 18 -9.82 12.20 -19.67
C GLY A 18 -8.52 11.39 -19.78
N ALA A 19 -8.61 10.12 -20.16
CA ALA A 19 -7.43 9.28 -20.36
C ALA A 19 -6.52 9.80 -21.50
N VAL A 20 -7.10 10.24 -22.63
CA VAL A 20 -6.36 10.84 -23.75
C VAL A 20 -5.70 12.15 -23.33
N ALA A 21 -6.40 13.02 -22.59
CA ALA A 21 -5.85 14.28 -22.11
C ALA A 21 -4.66 14.07 -21.15
N VAL A 22 -4.75 13.07 -20.27
CA VAL A 22 -3.64 12.71 -19.36
C VAL A 22 -2.44 12.16 -20.12
N VAL A 23 -2.65 11.31 -21.13
CA VAL A 23 -1.56 10.82 -22.00
C VAL A 23 -0.91 11.98 -22.75
N TYR A 24 -1.70 12.91 -23.27
CA TYR A 24 -1.20 14.09 -23.96
C TYR A 24 -0.36 14.98 -23.02
N LEU A 25 -0.86 15.25 -21.81
CA LEU A 25 -0.12 16.00 -20.79
C LEU A 25 1.18 15.30 -20.38
N MET A 26 1.17 13.96 -20.25
CA MET A 26 2.39 13.18 -19.97
C MET A 26 3.39 13.25 -21.13
N LEU A 27 2.92 13.22 -22.37
CA LEU A 27 3.77 13.37 -23.55
C LEU A 27 4.37 14.79 -23.61
N GLU A 28 3.61 15.84 -23.29
CA GLU A 28 4.13 17.21 -23.21
C GLU A 28 5.15 17.38 -22.07
N ILE A 29 4.91 16.77 -20.91
CA ILE A 29 5.87 16.78 -19.81
C ILE A 29 7.16 16.05 -20.23
N LEU A 30 7.07 14.88 -20.86
CA LEU A 30 8.22 14.13 -21.36
C LEU A 30 8.98 14.89 -22.44
N GLU A 31 8.27 15.56 -23.36
CA GLU A 31 8.87 16.42 -24.38
C GLU A 31 9.61 17.60 -23.71
N SER A 32 8.98 18.30 -22.76
CA SER A 32 9.62 19.43 -22.07
C SER A 32 10.86 19.05 -21.22
N HIS A 33 10.93 17.80 -20.75
CA HIS A 33 12.08 17.27 -20.02
C HIS A 33 13.20 16.73 -20.92
N THR A 34 12.91 16.40 -22.17
CA THR A 34 13.90 15.92 -23.15
C THR A 34 14.46 17.04 -24.03
N MET A 35 13.80 18.19 -24.07
CA MET A 35 14.30 19.40 -24.73
C MET A 35 15.48 20.05 -23.97
N GLU A 36 16.45 20.56 -24.73
CA GLU A 36 17.57 21.34 -24.21
C GLU A 36 17.04 22.60 -23.50
N PRO A 37 17.69 23.11 -22.44
CA PRO A 37 17.23 24.31 -21.71
C PRO A 37 17.01 25.54 -22.60
N SER A 38 17.73 25.66 -23.72
CA SER A 38 17.55 26.71 -24.73
C SER A 38 16.27 26.59 -25.56
N GLU A 39 15.63 25.43 -25.56
CA GLU A 39 14.40 25.14 -26.33
C GLU A 39 13.13 25.20 -25.47
N ARG A 40 13.24 25.37 -24.15
CA ARG A 40 12.09 25.45 -23.21
C ARG A 40 11.29 26.76 -23.30
N THR A 41 11.80 27.76 -24.00
CA THR A 41 11.06 28.98 -24.33
C THR A 41 10.36 28.82 -25.68
N ARG A 42 9.10 28.36 -25.66
CA ARG A 42 8.24 28.49 -26.85
C ARG A 42 7.76 29.94 -26.94
N ASN A 43 8.20 30.66 -27.97
CA ASN A 43 7.58 31.91 -28.39
C ASN A 43 6.19 31.57 -28.95
N ILE A 44 5.13 31.97 -28.25
CA ILE A 44 3.77 31.87 -28.77
C ILE A 44 3.54 33.10 -29.66
N GLN A 45 3.54 32.88 -30.97
CA GLN A 45 3.26 33.93 -31.94
C GLN A 45 1.74 34.15 -32.02
N VAL A 46 1.23 35.14 -31.29
CA VAL A 46 -0.18 35.54 -31.37
C VAL A 46 -0.34 36.52 -32.53
N GLN A 47 -1.02 36.09 -33.59
CA GLN A 47 -1.34 36.96 -34.72
C GLN A 47 -2.59 37.77 -34.36
N LEU A 48 -2.40 39.06 -34.03
CA LEU A 48 -3.50 39.98 -33.78
C LEU A 48 -4.21 40.32 -35.10
N PRO A 49 -5.56 40.41 -35.12
CA PRO A 49 -6.27 40.85 -36.31
C PRO A 49 -6.04 42.35 -36.49
N GLN A 50 -5.51 42.69 -37.66
CA GLN A 50 -5.26 44.03 -38.22
C GLN A 50 -3.93 44.71 -37.79
N GLY A 51 -2.90 44.47 -38.61
CA GLY A 51 -1.97 45.53 -39.01
C GLY A 51 -0.82 45.91 -38.07
N GLY A 52 -0.50 45.13 -37.04
CA GLY A 52 0.66 45.34 -36.17
C GLY A 52 1.62 44.15 -36.19
N GLY A 53 2.93 44.41 -36.30
CA GLY A 53 3.98 43.38 -36.35
C GLY A 53 3.99 42.42 -35.15
N SER A 54 4.54 41.23 -35.37
CA SER A 54 4.71 40.17 -34.37
C SER A 54 5.58 40.65 -33.21
N GLN A 55 5.07 40.56 -31.97
CA GLN A 55 5.87 40.71 -30.75
C GLN A 55 5.86 39.39 -29.97
N ASP A 56 7.04 38.97 -29.53
CA ASP A 56 7.22 37.87 -28.58
C ASP A 56 6.80 38.36 -27.19
N VAL A 57 5.77 37.76 -26.61
CA VAL A 57 5.30 38.09 -25.25
C VAL A 57 5.61 36.94 -24.31
N ALA A 58 6.47 37.20 -23.32
CA ALA A 58 6.69 36.29 -22.21
C ALA A 58 5.48 36.30 -21.27
N VAL A 59 4.90 35.12 -21.00
CA VAL A 59 3.77 34.98 -20.07
C VAL A 59 4.32 34.89 -18.63
N PRO A 60 3.98 35.84 -17.73
CA PRO A 60 4.43 35.79 -16.34
C PRO A 60 3.85 34.61 -15.57
N VAL A 61 4.63 34.06 -14.63
CA VAL A 61 4.25 32.95 -13.73
C VAL A 61 2.90 33.19 -13.02
N ASP A 62 2.56 34.45 -12.78
CA ASP A 62 1.32 34.87 -12.12
C ASP A 62 0.05 34.53 -12.93
N GLN A 63 0.13 34.44 -14.27
CA GLN A 63 -1.01 33.99 -15.09
C GLN A 63 -1.26 32.49 -14.97
N MET A 64 -0.23 31.69 -14.70
CA MET A 64 -0.38 30.24 -14.48
C MET A 64 -1.14 29.97 -13.18
N GLN A 65 -0.85 30.77 -12.15
CA GLN A 65 -1.54 30.68 -10.87
C GLN A 65 -3.01 31.11 -10.96
N GLN A 66 -3.31 32.16 -11.73
CA GLN A 66 -4.69 32.54 -12.05
C GLN A 66 -5.46 31.44 -12.80
N LEU A 67 -4.81 30.76 -13.75
CA LEU A 67 -5.43 29.66 -14.48
C LEU A 67 -5.74 28.48 -13.56
N GLN A 68 -4.84 28.19 -12.61
CA GLN A 68 -5.03 27.12 -11.62
C GLN A 68 -6.16 27.44 -10.64
N GLU A 69 -6.29 28.71 -10.23
CA GLU A 69 -7.42 29.18 -9.40
C GLU A 69 -8.76 29.09 -10.14
N GLN A 70 -8.80 29.47 -11.42
CA GLN A 70 -9.98 29.34 -12.26
C GLN A 70 -10.42 27.87 -12.41
N LEU A 71 -9.45 26.95 -12.59
CA LEU A 71 -9.74 25.52 -12.68
C LEU A 71 -10.36 24.97 -11.39
N HIS A 72 -9.79 25.34 -10.24
CA HIS A 72 -10.35 24.98 -8.93
C HIS A 72 -11.74 25.58 -8.68
N GLN A 73 -12.01 26.78 -9.19
CA GLN A 73 -13.33 27.38 -9.08
C GLN A 73 -14.39 26.64 -9.89
N VAL A 74 -14.09 26.28 -11.14
CA VAL A 74 -14.99 25.47 -11.99
C VAL A 74 -15.28 24.11 -11.34
N GLN A 75 -14.28 23.49 -10.73
CA GLN A 75 -14.44 22.19 -10.06
C GLN A 75 -15.37 22.28 -8.85
N ARG A 76 -15.23 23.32 -8.01
CA ARG A 76 -16.15 23.59 -6.88
C ARG A 76 -17.59 23.83 -7.34
N GLU A 77 -17.78 24.54 -8.45
CA GLU A 77 -19.13 24.77 -9.00
C GLU A 77 -19.77 23.47 -9.52
N GLN A 78 -19.00 22.59 -10.16
CA GLN A 78 -19.49 21.28 -10.58
C GLN A 78 -19.89 20.39 -9.40
N GLU A 79 -19.10 20.38 -8.32
CA GLU A 79 -19.44 19.66 -7.08
C GLU A 79 -20.72 20.19 -6.44
N LEU A 80 -20.90 21.52 -6.44
CA LEU A 80 -22.09 22.16 -5.91
C LEU A 80 -23.34 21.87 -6.76
N GLN A 81 -23.19 21.72 -8.08
CA GLN A 81 -24.29 21.29 -8.95
C GLN A 81 -24.64 19.81 -8.74
N MET A 82 -23.64 18.95 -8.60
CA MET A 82 -23.83 17.53 -8.33
C MET A 82 -24.50 17.28 -6.97
N SER A 83 -24.17 18.06 -5.94
CA SER A 83 -24.82 17.95 -4.63
C SER A 83 -26.30 18.33 -4.65
N LYS A 84 -26.68 19.35 -5.44
CA LYS A 84 -28.09 19.73 -5.67
C LYS A 84 -28.89 18.65 -6.41
N ILE A 85 -28.24 17.89 -7.29
CA ILE A 85 -28.89 16.78 -8.03
C ILE A 85 -29.11 15.58 -7.11
N ASN A 86 -28.15 15.27 -6.24
CA ASN A 86 -28.20 14.08 -5.40
C ASN A 86 -29.02 14.27 -4.11
N ASN A 87 -29.17 15.51 -3.64
CA ASN A 87 -29.96 15.85 -2.46
C ASN A 87 -31.06 16.85 -2.83
N PRO A 88 -32.15 16.41 -3.51
CA PRO A 88 -33.26 17.28 -3.78
C PRO A 88 -33.86 17.78 -2.46
N PRO A 89 -34.31 19.06 -2.39
CA PRO A 89 -34.93 19.59 -1.19
C PRO A 89 -36.13 18.74 -0.77
N PRO A 90 -36.36 18.54 0.53
CA PRO A 90 -37.46 17.71 1.03
C PRO A 90 -38.78 18.26 0.51
N GLN A 91 -39.57 17.41 -0.15
CA GLN A 91 -40.90 17.79 -0.59
C GLN A 91 -41.79 18.10 0.61
N PRO A 92 -42.69 19.10 0.50
CA PRO A 92 -43.65 19.41 1.57
C PRO A 92 -44.46 18.16 1.91
N GLN A 93 -44.37 17.72 3.16
CA GLN A 93 -45.12 16.56 3.65
C GLN A 93 -46.61 16.88 3.63
N GLN A 94 -47.38 16.14 2.84
CA GLN A 94 -48.84 16.17 2.94
C GLN A 94 -49.28 15.57 4.29
N PRO A 95 -50.31 16.11 4.94
CA PRO A 95 -50.80 15.61 6.22
C PRO A 95 -51.30 14.17 6.07
N ILE A 96 -50.66 13.26 6.81
CA ILE A 96 -50.99 11.83 6.83
C ILE A 96 -52.21 11.62 7.73
N ALA A 97 -53.29 11.11 7.17
CA ALA A 97 -54.46 10.67 7.92
C ALA A 97 -54.13 9.43 8.80
N PRO A 98 -54.68 9.33 10.02
CA PRO A 98 -54.36 8.24 10.94
C PRO A 98 -54.91 6.90 10.43
N ARG A 99 -54.02 5.90 10.32
CA ARG A 99 -54.35 4.54 9.89
C ARG A 99 -54.49 3.64 11.12
N ALA A 100 -55.62 2.93 11.20
CA ALA A 100 -55.95 2.01 12.28
C ALA A 100 -54.99 0.82 12.37
N ALA A 101 -54.69 0.39 13.59
CA ALA A 101 -53.81 -0.72 13.92
C ALA A 101 -54.46 -2.07 13.57
N ALA A 102 -53.76 -2.88 12.77
CA ALA A 102 -54.07 -4.30 12.61
C ALA A 102 -52.88 -5.11 13.10
N ALA A 103 -53.13 -5.97 14.09
CA ALA A 103 -52.20 -6.94 14.62
C ALA A 103 -52.02 -8.10 13.64
N ALA A 104 -50.76 -8.52 13.41
CA ALA A 104 -50.47 -9.76 12.71
C ALA A 104 -49.29 -10.49 13.36
N ALA A 105 -49.52 -11.78 13.60
CA ALA A 105 -48.67 -12.72 14.31
C ALA A 105 -47.40 -13.10 13.54
N ARG A 106 -46.33 -13.38 14.27
CA ARG A 106 -45.06 -13.93 13.76
C ARG A 106 -45.15 -15.46 13.62
N PRO A 107 -44.66 -16.07 12.53
CA PRO A 107 -44.35 -17.49 12.51
C PRO A 107 -42.91 -17.75 13.02
N ALA A 108 -42.75 -18.92 13.66
CA ALA A 108 -41.52 -19.42 14.26
C ALA A 108 -40.48 -19.89 13.21
N PRO A 109 -39.18 -19.91 13.54
CA PRO A 109 -38.11 -20.30 12.62
C PRO A 109 -37.94 -21.83 12.52
N GLN A 110 -37.79 -22.33 11.29
CA GLN A 110 -37.44 -23.72 10.99
C GLN A 110 -35.93 -23.96 11.12
N ALA A 111 -35.57 -25.09 11.73
CA ALA A 111 -34.20 -25.56 11.91
C ALA A 111 -33.65 -26.20 10.62
N VAL A 112 -32.46 -25.78 10.20
CA VAL A 112 -31.71 -26.39 9.08
C VAL A 112 -30.83 -27.52 9.64
N VAL A 113 -31.11 -28.74 9.23
CA VAL A 113 -30.33 -29.95 9.52
C VAL A 113 -29.24 -30.10 8.45
N ASN A 114 -27.97 -29.98 8.85
CA ASN A 114 -26.83 -30.32 7.99
C ASN A 114 -26.49 -31.80 8.13
N LYS A 115 -26.48 -32.53 7.00
CA LYS A 115 -25.91 -33.87 6.88
C LYS A 115 -24.40 -33.80 6.65
N PRO A 116 -23.59 -34.71 7.22
CA PRO A 116 -22.17 -34.81 6.92
C PRO A 116 -21.93 -35.64 5.65
N ASN A 117 -21.07 -35.12 4.76
CA ASN A 117 -20.58 -35.87 3.60
C ASN A 117 -19.38 -36.72 4.01
N THR A 118 -19.48 -38.01 3.71
CA THR A 118 -18.49 -39.06 3.93
C THR A 118 -17.30 -38.92 2.98
N ALA A 119 -16.13 -39.23 3.53
CA ALA A 119 -14.85 -39.29 2.84
C ALA A 119 -14.78 -40.49 1.90
N ASP A 120 -14.29 -40.28 0.68
CA ASP A 120 -13.78 -41.35 -0.18
C ASP A 120 -12.25 -41.34 -0.22
N LYS A 121 -11.71 -42.51 0.09
CA LYS A 121 -10.30 -42.88 -0.04
C LYS A 121 -10.07 -43.47 -1.44
N ASN A 122 -8.82 -43.30 -1.90
CA ASN A 122 -8.03 -44.20 -2.76
C ASN A 122 -7.62 -43.59 -4.11
N ALA A 123 -6.35 -43.21 -4.22
CA ALA A 123 -5.59 -43.37 -5.44
C ALA A 123 -4.10 -43.59 -5.13
N LYS A 124 -3.57 -44.73 -5.58
CA LYS A 124 -2.16 -45.11 -5.60
C LYS A 124 -1.35 -44.20 -6.54
N PRO A 125 -0.07 -43.91 -6.29
CA PRO A 125 0.81 -43.35 -7.30
C PRO A 125 1.52 -44.46 -8.08
N GLY A 126 1.29 -44.48 -9.39
CA GLY A 126 2.10 -45.22 -10.36
C GLY A 126 3.29 -44.37 -10.80
N GLY A 127 4.48 -44.98 -10.78
CA GLY A 127 5.72 -44.34 -11.22
C GLY A 127 5.78 -44.13 -12.72
N SER A 128 6.57 -43.14 -13.14
CA SER A 128 7.25 -43.17 -14.42
C SER A 128 8.47 -42.25 -14.40
N ASP A 129 9.61 -42.86 -14.71
CA ASP A 129 10.89 -42.25 -14.99
C ASP A 129 10.81 -41.26 -16.15
N LYS A 130 11.28 -40.02 -15.96
CA LYS A 130 11.79 -39.21 -17.08
C LYS A 130 13.04 -38.44 -16.70
N LYS A 131 14.15 -38.98 -17.21
CA LYS A 131 15.43 -38.39 -17.61
C LYS A 131 15.54 -36.86 -17.47
N SER A 132 16.40 -36.51 -16.53
CA SER A 132 17.18 -35.27 -16.46
C SER A 132 17.87 -34.96 -17.80
N SER A 133 17.55 -33.80 -18.37
CA SER A 133 18.33 -33.16 -19.43
C SER A 133 18.95 -31.89 -18.86
N SER A 134 20.24 -31.95 -18.56
CA SER A 134 21.08 -30.83 -18.16
C SER A 134 21.15 -29.79 -19.30
N ARG A 135 20.44 -28.66 -19.16
CA ARG A 135 20.70 -27.47 -19.97
C ARG A 135 21.79 -26.64 -19.30
N ILE A 136 22.89 -26.50 -20.03
CA ILE A 136 24.00 -25.60 -19.77
C ILE A 136 23.46 -24.17 -19.77
N ALA A 137 23.62 -23.45 -18.66
CA ALA A 137 23.30 -22.03 -18.58
C ALA A 137 24.36 -21.23 -19.36
N PRO A 138 23.96 -20.24 -20.18
CA PRO A 138 24.93 -19.36 -20.83
C PRO A 138 25.56 -18.43 -19.78
N ASN A 139 26.89 -18.34 -19.86
CA ASN A 139 27.72 -17.46 -19.05
C ASN A 139 27.47 -16.00 -19.46
N VAL A 140 26.59 -15.30 -18.76
CA VAL A 140 26.31 -13.88 -19.00
C VAL A 140 27.44 -13.04 -18.41
N LYS A 141 28.28 -12.49 -19.28
CA LYS A 141 29.25 -11.44 -18.93
C LYS A 141 28.52 -10.22 -18.38
N SER A 142 28.80 -9.89 -17.12
CA SER A 142 28.40 -8.65 -16.47
C SER A 142 28.94 -7.44 -17.25
N MET A 143 28.06 -6.69 -17.93
CA MET A 143 28.40 -5.37 -18.45
C MET A 143 28.37 -4.37 -17.29
N SER A 144 29.52 -4.15 -16.69
CA SER A 144 29.79 -3.01 -15.81
C SER A 144 30.01 -1.76 -16.67
N GLY A 145 29.13 -0.76 -16.58
CA GLY A 145 29.42 0.55 -17.18
C GLY A 145 28.19 1.32 -17.65
N GLY A 146 27.32 1.69 -16.72
CA GLY A 146 26.30 2.70 -16.97
C GLY A 146 26.08 3.47 -15.68
N GLN A 147 26.74 4.62 -15.55
CA GLN A 147 26.48 5.56 -14.46
C GLN A 147 25.02 6.01 -14.60
N SER A 148 24.19 5.59 -13.65
CA SER A 148 22.80 6.02 -13.56
C SER A 148 22.78 7.54 -13.32
N PRO A 149 21.92 8.31 -14.01
CA PRO A 149 21.82 9.75 -13.78
C PRO A 149 21.50 10.02 -12.31
N ASP A 150 22.32 10.88 -11.70
CA ASP A 150 22.23 11.28 -10.31
C ASP A 150 20.95 12.13 -10.12
N LEU A 151 19.94 11.57 -9.45
CA LEU A 151 18.60 12.16 -9.30
C LEU A 151 18.55 13.36 -8.33
N GLY A 152 19.66 14.05 -8.09
CA GLY A 152 19.68 15.32 -7.33
C GLY A 152 19.10 15.22 -5.91
N VAL A 153 19.10 14.04 -5.30
CA VAL A 153 18.69 13.88 -3.90
C VAL A 153 19.81 14.45 -3.04
N SER A 154 19.56 15.60 -2.42
CA SER A 154 20.46 16.32 -1.52
C SER A 154 21.34 15.38 -0.69
N THR A 155 22.64 15.32 -1.01
CA THR A 155 23.63 14.41 -0.39
C THR A 155 24.02 14.82 1.04
N ASN A 156 23.40 15.87 1.60
CA ASN A 156 23.66 16.32 2.96
C ASN A 156 23.20 15.34 4.05
N PHE A 157 22.42 14.30 3.70
CA PHE A 157 22.01 13.25 4.65
C PHE A 157 23.16 12.40 5.19
N GLU A 158 24.30 12.34 4.48
CA GLU A 158 25.43 11.50 4.88
C GLU A 158 26.14 11.99 6.16
N LYS A 159 25.90 13.23 6.60
CA LYS A 159 26.58 13.83 7.75
C LYS A 159 25.93 13.56 9.11
N GLN A 160 24.66 13.13 9.17
CA GLN A 160 24.07 12.68 10.43
C GLN A 160 24.50 11.24 10.71
N LYS A 161 25.60 11.08 11.46
CA LYS A 161 26.02 9.78 12.00
C LYS A 161 25.01 9.31 13.05
N ILE A 162 23.88 8.76 12.61
CA ILE A 162 23.00 7.98 13.50
C ILE A 162 23.85 6.81 14.02
N PRO A 163 24.11 6.72 15.34
CA PRO A 163 24.88 5.63 15.92
C PRO A 163 24.25 4.30 15.50
N GLN A 164 25.07 3.33 15.08
CA GLN A 164 24.52 2.00 14.86
C GLN A 164 24.20 1.38 16.23
N PRO A 165 22.95 0.99 16.48
CA PRO A 165 22.60 0.35 17.73
C PRO A 165 23.39 -0.96 17.84
N LYS A 166 23.98 -1.18 19.02
CA LYS A 166 24.65 -2.46 19.30
C LYS A 166 23.56 -3.54 19.30
N LEU A 167 23.59 -4.43 18.31
CA LEU A 167 22.65 -5.56 18.11
C LEU A 167 22.76 -6.63 19.22
N LYS A 168 22.65 -6.23 20.49
CA LYS A 168 22.82 -7.12 21.65
C LYS A 168 21.49 -7.54 22.28
N SER A 169 20.36 -6.94 21.91
CA SER A 169 19.06 -7.28 22.51
C SER A 169 18.52 -8.59 21.93
N SER A 170 18.09 -9.48 22.82
CA SER A 170 17.45 -10.77 22.50
C SER A 170 15.94 -10.65 22.22
N GLY A 171 15.41 -9.43 22.19
CA GLY A 171 14.01 -9.14 22.03
C GLY A 171 13.53 -9.14 20.57
N TYR A 172 12.24 -9.38 20.40
CA TYR A 172 11.53 -9.39 19.13
C TYR A 172 10.57 -8.22 19.03
N VAL A 173 10.41 -7.70 17.81
CA VAL A 173 9.40 -6.69 17.45
C VAL A 173 8.53 -7.22 16.33
N LEU A 174 7.24 -7.36 16.60
CA LEU A 174 6.22 -7.69 15.61
C LEU A 174 5.47 -6.42 15.18
N PRO A 175 5.66 -5.94 13.94
CA PRO A 175 4.83 -4.88 13.39
C PRO A 175 3.42 -5.43 13.17
N MET A 176 2.44 -4.90 13.91
CA MET A 176 1.05 -5.33 13.79
C MET A 176 0.38 -4.60 12.63
N LEU A 177 -0.13 -5.35 11.65
CA LEU A 177 -0.65 -4.78 10.42
C LEU A 177 -2.17 -4.59 10.52
N TYR A 178 -2.70 -3.48 9.98
CA TYR A 178 -4.15 -3.28 9.93
C TYR A 178 -4.75 -4.08 8.76
N PHE A 179 -5.42 -5.19 9.07
CA PHE A 179 -6.05 -6.08 8.07
C PHE A 179 -7.33 -5.49 7.42
N ASP A 180 -7.63 -4.22 7.68
CA ASP A 180 -8.62 -3.43 6.95
C ASP A 180 -7.96 -2.54 5.86
N MET A 181 -6.70 -2.83 5.50
CA MET A 181 -5.92 -2.10 4.50
C MET A 181 -5.45 -2.98 3.33
N GLY A 182 -5.24 -2.35 2.18
CA GLY A 182 -4.63 -3.01 1.03
C GLY A 182 -3.12 -3.32 1.21
N PRO A 183 -2.56 -4.24 0.40
CA PRO A 183 -1.19 -4.76 0.55
C PRO A 183 -0.09 -3.69 0.59
N ASN A 184 -0.22 -2.60 -0.16
CA ASN A 184 0.78 -1.51 -0.17
C ASN A 184 0.91 -0.85 1.21
N ASN A 185 -0.21 -0.66 1.91
CA ASN A 185 -0.21 -0.07 3.24
C ASN A 185 0.30 -1.06 4.30
N LEU A 186 -0.01 -2.35 4.17
CA LEU A 186 0.58 -3.40 5.01
C LEU A 186 2.11 -3.40 4.88
N PHE A 187 2.61 -3.29 3.64
CA PHE A 187 4.04 -3.26 3.36
C PHE A 187 4.72 -2.00 3.89
N ARG A 188 4.04 -0.85 3.80
CA ARG A 188 4.50 0.41 4.40
C ARG A 188 4.66 0.29 5.92
N LEU A 189 3.66 -0.29 6.60
CA LEU A 189 3.74 -0.55 8.05
C LEU A 189 4.85 -1.53 8.40
N PHE A 190 5.04 -2.57 7.59
CA PHE A 190 6.16 -3.50 7.78
C PHE A 190 7.51 -2.78 7.67
N ARG A 191 7.72 -1.94 6.65
CA ARG A 191 8.93 -1.12 6.52
C ARG A 191 9.16 -0.22 7.74
N GLN A 192 8.10 0.42 8.23
CA GLN A 192 8.17 1.21 9.47
C GLN A 192 8.59 0.35 10.66
N GLY A 193 8.00 -0.85 10.79
CA GLY A 193 8.34 -1.83 11.80
C GLY A 193 9.80 -2.27 11.79
N VAL A 194 10.37 -2.48 10.60
CA VAL A 194 11.80 -2.81 10.44
C VAL A 194 12.68 -1.65 10.89
N VAL A 195 12.33 -0.41 10.54
CA VAL A 195 13.06 0.79 10.99
C VAL A 195 13.05 0.87 12.52
N SER A 196 11.89 0.72 13.17
CA SER A 196 11.80 0.76 14.63
C SER A 196 12.57 -0.39 15.29
N ALA A 197 12.43 -1.62 14.78
CA ALA A 197 13.18 -2.76 15.32
C ALA A 197 14.69 -2.54 15.21
N TYR A 198 15.16 -2.02 14.06
CA TYR A 198 16.55 -1.68 13.85
C TYR A 198 17.04 -0.64 14.85
N GLU A 199 16.33 0.49 15.01
CA GLU A 199 16.73 1.54 15.97
C GLU A 199 16.70 1.05 17.43
N MET A 200 15.79 0.15 17.77
CA MET A 200 15.71 -0.47 19.10
C MET A 200 16.76 -1.59 19.31
N GLY A 201 17.54 -1.94 18.28
CA GLY A 201 18.51 -3.04 18.33
C GLY A 201 17.87 -4.41 18.50
N ARG A 202 16.61 -4.58 18.09
CA ARG A 202 15.79 -5.78 18.27
C ARG A 202 15.63 -6.57 16.96
N THR A 203 15.26 -7.84 17.10
CA THR A 203 14.95 -8.70 15.95
C THR A 203 13.56 -8.38 15.40
N VAL A 204 13.44 -8.02 14.13
CA VAL A 204 12.13 -7.80 13.49
C VAL A 204 11.48 -9.13 13.11
N VAL A 205 10.19 -9.26 13.39
CA VAL A 205 9.38 -10.39 12.93
C VAL A 205 8.73 -9.99 11.62
N VAL A 206 8.92 -10.79 10.58
CA VAL A 206 8.16 -10.59 9.33
C VAL A 206 6.74 -11.09 9.54
N PRO A 207 5.74 -10.20 9.50
CA PRO A 207 4.36 -10.52 9.85
C PRO A 207 3.66 -11.34 8.76
N VAL A 208 2.46 -11.79 9.07
CA VAL A 208 1.51 -12.34 8.09
C VAL A 208 0.98 -11.23 7.22
N PHE A 209 0.90 -11.47 5.92
CA PHE A 209 0.22 -10.58 4.98
C PHE A 209 -1.06 -11.24 4.50
N HIS A 210 -1.95 -10.46 3.92
CA HIS A 210 -3.05 -11.00 3.12
C HIS A 210 -3.00 -10.39 1.72
N ARG A 211 -3.48 -11.15 0.74
CA ARG A 211 -3.71 -10.64 -0.61
C ARG A 211 -4.97 -9.78 -0.62
N HIS A 212 -5.17 -9.04 -1.71
CA HIS A 212 -6.36 -8.21 -1.85
C HIS A 212 -7.63 -9.10 -1.82
N PRO A 213 -8.73 -8.67 -1.20
CA PRO A 213 -10.00 -9.42 -1.11
C PRO A 213 -10.70 -9.76 -2.45
N ARG A 214 -10.07 -9.46 -3.59
CA ARG A 214 -10.62 -9.71 -4.92
C ARG A 214 -10.01 -10.95 -5.60
N MET A 215 -9.30 -11.79 -4.85
CA MET A 215 -8.77 -13.06 -5.38
C MET A 215 -9.89 -14.11 -5.63
N GLY A 216 -11.11 -13.87 -5.15
CA GLY A 216 -12.25 -14.76 -5.38
C GLY A 216 -12.06 -16.14 -4.73
N ASP A 217 -12.53 -17.17 -5.41
CA ASP A 217 -12.51 -18.57 -4.94
C ASP A 217 -11.12 -19.23 -5.02
N ASP A 218 -10.12 -18.57 -5.62
CA ASP A 218 -8.76 -19.09 -5.82
C ASP A 218 -7.84 -18.90 -4.60
N ALA A 219 -8.41 -18.59 -3.43
CA ALA A 219 -7.63 -18.40 -2.20
C ALA A 219 -7.14 -19.74 -1.64
N GLU A 220 -5.82 -19.93 -1.55
CA GLU A 220 -5.22 -21.14 -0.96
C GLU A 220 -5.47 -21.23 0.55
N ASN A 221 -5.43 -20.09 1.24
CA ASN A 221 -5.63 -19.98 2.67
C ASN A 221 -6.74 -18.97 2.97
N PRO A 222 -8.03 -19.34 2.76
CA PRO A 222 -9.14 -18.43 2.87
C PRO A 222 -9.31 -17.93 4.31
N PHE A 223 -9.43 -16.61 4.46
CA PHE A 223 -9.68 -15.94 5.73
C PHE A 223 -10.71 -14.85 5.54
N VAL A 224 -11.77 -14.86 6.35
CA VAL A 224 -12.86 -13.89 6.22
C VAL A 224 -12.52 -12.62 7.00
N LEU A 225 -12.48 -11.51 6.27
CA LEU A 225 -12.27 -10.16 6.77
C LEU A 225 -13.50 -9.28 6.50
N PRO A 226 -14.07 -8.63 7.52
CA PRO A 226 -15.04 -7.57 7.30
C PRO A 226 -14.29 -6.31 6.85
N ILE A 227 -14.41 -5.96 5.58
CA ILE A 227 -13.84 -4.74 5.01
C ILE A 227 -14.99 -3.95 4.40
N PHE A 228 -15.16 -2.67 4.77
CA PHE A 228 -16.24 -1.80 4.24
C PHE A 228 -17.62 -2.46 4.29
N ASP A 229 -18.01 -2.97 5.47
CA ASP A 229 -19.31 -3.62 5.73
C ASP A 229 -19.59 -4.90 4.92
N THR A 230 -18.59 -5.39 4.18
CA THR A 230 -18.66 -6.62 3.38
C THR A 230 -17.68 -7.64 3.92
N ASN A 231 -18.13 -8.88 4.10
CA ASN A 231 -17.25 -9.99 4.43
C ASN A 231 -16.53 -10.44 3.15
N TYR A 232 -15.24 -10.15 3.06
CA TYR A 232 -14.40 -10.62 1.98
C TYR A 232 -13.58 -11.83 2.42
N THR A 233 -13.46 -12.81 1.53
CA THR A 233 -12.45 -13.85 1.65
C THR A 233 -11.13 -13.31 1.11
N VAL A 234 -10.10 -13.27 1.96
CA VAL A 234 -8.73 -13.00 1.56
C VAL A 234 -7.89 -14.26 1.64
N ASP A 235 -6.81 -14.30 0.86
CA ASP A 235 -5.79 -15.33 0.96
C ASP A 235 -4.69 -14.86 1.92
N LEU A 236 -4.49 -15.60 3.02
CA LEU A 236 -3.38 -15.34 3.95
C LEU A 236 -2.07 -15.83 3.33
N VAL A 237 -1.07 -14.95 3.30
CA VAL A 237 0.23 -15.26 2.74
C VAL A 237 1.15 -15.78 3.84
N TRP A 238 1.37 -17.09 3.79
CA TRP A 238 2.32 -17.83 4.62
C TRP A 238 3.10 -18.79 3.71
N PRO A 239 4.45 -18.77 3.69
CA PRO A 239 5.42 -18.07 4.53
C PRO A 239 5.78 -16.63 4.08
N PRO A 240 6.52 -15.85 4.90
CA PRO A 240 6.97 -14.50 4.52
C PRO A 240 7.79 -14.43 3.22
N SER A 241 8.39 -15.55 2.80
CA SER A 241 9.14 -15.65 1.54
C SER A 241 8.28 -15.47 0.29
N GLU A 242 6.96 -15.38 0.40
CA GLU A 242 6.07 -15.00 -0.70
C GLU A 242 5.87 -13.47 -0.82
N THR A 243 6.26 -12.70 0.19
CA THR A 243 6.11 -11.23 0.18
C THR A 243 7.46 -10.51 0.16
N VAL A 244 8.45 -11.05 0.87
CA VAL A 244 9.79 -10.46 1.08
C VAL A 244 10.87 -11.53 0.98
N ASP A 245 12.00 -11.19 0.37
CA ASP A 245 13.22 -12.00 0.48
C ASP A 245 13.82 -11.89 1.89
N LEU A 246 13.38 -12.78 2.79
CA LEU A 246 13.85 -12.81 4.18
C LEU A 246 15.37 -13.01 4.28
N GLY A 247 15.97 -13.77 3.36
CA GLY A 247 17.41 -14.02 3.33
C GLY A 247 18.19 -12.75 3.02
N ALA A 248 17.72 -11.93 2.09
CA ALA A 248 18.32 -10.63 1.84
C ALA A 248 18.10 -9.66 3.01
N LEU A 249 16.89 -9.59 3.57
CA LEU A 249 16.59 -8.72 4.71
C LEU A 249 17.51 -9.00 5.92
N LYS A 250 17.79 -10.28 6.20
CA LYS A 250 18.72 -10.73 7.25
C LYS A 250 20.15 -10.19 7.12
N LYS A 251 20.55 -9.72 5.93
CA LYS A 251 21.87 -9.10 5.71
C LYS A 251 21.96 -7.68 6.26
N ALA A 252 20.84 -7.00 6.46
CA ALA A 252 20.81 -5.64 7.02
C ALA A 252 20.33 -5.60 8.47
N VAL A 253 19.39 -6.47 8.84
CA VAL A 253 18.77 -6.46 10.18
C VAL A 253 18.61 -7.88 10.72
N ASN A 254 18.57 -8.03 12.04
CA ASN A 254 18.12 -9.28 12.64
C ASN A 254 16.63 -9.47 12.30
N ALA A 255 16.30 -10.50 11.53
CA ALA A 255 14.92 -10.77 11.12
C ALA A 255 14.57 -12.25 11.29
N ILE A 256 13.34 -12.54 11.72
CA ILE A 256 12.82 -13.91 11.79
C ILE A 256 11.45 -14.02 11.13
N SER A 257 11.05 -15.25 10.80
CA SER A 257 9.71 -15.51 10.31
C SER A 257 8.69 -15.48 11.46
N MET A 258 7.42 -15.21 11.14
CA MET A 258 6.34 -15.34 12.11
C MET A 258 6.23 -16.78 12.68
N LYS A 259 6.58 -17.82 11.92
CA LYS A 259 6.63 -19.22 12.39
C LYS A 259 7.67 -19.39 13.51
N ASP A 260 8.88 -18.87 13.30
CA ASP A 260 9.94 -18.94 14.30
C ASP A 260 9.59 -18.09 15.52
N PHE A 261 8.99 -16.93 15.31
CA PHE A 261 8.51 -16.07 16.40
C PHE A 261 7.49 -16.79 17.27
N LYS A 262 6.50 -17.48 16.69
CA LYS A 262 5.53 -18.29 17.44
C LYS A 262 6.21 -19.33 18.33
N LYS A 263 7.29 -19.96 17.87
CA LYS A 263 8.08 -20.92 18.66
C LYS A 263 8.81 -20.23 19.81
N GLU A 264 9.52 -19.14 19.52
CA GLU A 264 10.34 -18.38 20.48
C GLU A 264 9.52 -17.69 21.57
N CYS A 265 8.34 -17.21 21.20
CA CYS A 265 7.43 -16.44 22.05
C CYS A 265 6.19 -17.24 22.49
N LYS A 266 6.13 -18.55 22.21
CA LYS A 266 5.01 -19.43 22.58
C LYS A 266 3.63 -18.88 22.13
N GLY A 267 3.58 -18.28 20.94
CA GLY A 267 2.36 -17.69 20.37
C GLY A 267 1.78 -16.51 21.18
N ARG A 268 2.58 -15.81 21.98
CA ARG A 268 2.12 -14.66 22.79
C ARG A 268 3.03 -13.44 22.64
N LEU A 269 2.45 -12.27 22.83
CA LEU A 269 3.11 -10.98 22.97
C LEU A 269 3.05 -10.60 24.44
N ASP A 270 4.22 -10.38 25.05
CA ASP A 270 4.33 -9.89 26.42
C ASP A 270 3.71 -8.49 26.54
N VAL A 271 3.90 -7.67 25.50
CA VAL A 271 3.31 -6.34 25.40
C VAL A 271 2.97 -5.99 23.96
N VAL A 272 1.92 -5.21 23.79
CA VAL A 272 1.63 -4.44 22.57
C VAL A 272 1.73 -2.96 22.88
N VAL A 273 2.53 -2.26 22.09
CA VAL A 273 2.70 -0.81 22.20
C VAL A 273 1.83 -0.16 21.14
N GLN A 274 0.76 0.49 21.59
CA GLN A 274 -0.03 1.37 20.75
C GLN A 274 0.63 2.75 20.74
N CYS A 275 1.22 3.10 19.60
CA CYS A 275 1.94 4.35 19.45
C CYS A 275 1.10 5.35 18.64
N GLY A 276 0.85 6.52 19.22
CA GLY A 276 -0.01 7.53 18.64
C GLY A 276 -1.51 7.18 18.71
N GLN A 277 -2.32 7.92 17.94
CA GLN A 277 -3.77 7.75 17.94
C GLN A 277 -4.21 6.74 16.88
N VAL A 278 -4.85 5.65 17.29
CA VAL A 278 -5.39 4.63 16.39
C VAL A 278 -6.91 4.72 16.43
N ASP A 279 -7.54 4.89 15.28
CA ASP A 279 -9.01 4.91 15.21
C ASP A 279 -9.61 3.49 15.40
N GLN A 280 -10.90 3.44 15.71
CA GLN A 280 -11.58 2.19 16.04
C GLN A 280 -11.54 1.19 14.89
N LYS A 281 -11.69 1.65 13.64
CA LYS A 281 -11.66 0.80 12.45
C LYS A 281 -10.30 0.10 12.31
N ARG A 282 -9.22 0.84 12.52
CA ARG A 282 -7.86 0.28 12.55
C ARG A 282 -7.67 -0.71 13.69
N MET A 283 -8.23 -0.43 14.88
CA MET A 283 -8.19 -1.39 15.98
C MET A 283 -8.92 -2.70 15.65
N ASP A 284 -10.02 -2.65 14.90
CA ASP A 284 -10.69 -3.85 14.42
C ASP A 284 -9.82 -4.61 13.41
N GLY A 285 -9.15 -3.89 12.49
CA GLY A 285 -8.09 -4.43 11.64
C GLY A 285 -6.97 -5.15 12.41
N ILE A 286 -6.56 -4.63 13.57
CA ILE A 286 -5.58 -5.29 14.45
C ILE A 286 -6.12 -6.59 15.05
N LYS A 287 -7.40 -6.63 15.48
CA LYS A 287 -8.01 -7.86 16.01
C LYS A 287 -8.03 -8.96 14.94
N HIS A 288 -8.30 -8.59 13.69
CA HIS A 288 -8.22 -9.53 12.57
C HIS A 288 -6.80 -10.04 12.32
N PHE A 289 -5.80 -9.16 12.39
CA PHE A 289 -4.40 -9.56 12.33
C PHE A 289 -4.04 -10.52 13.46
N GLN A 290 -4.41 -10.23 14.71
CA GLN A 290 -4.11 -11.09 15.86
C GLN A 290 -4.70 -12.50 15.68
N ARG A 291 -5.93 -12.60 15.17
CA ARG A 291 -6.56 -13.87 14.81
C ARG A 291 -5.78 -14.60 13.73
N ALA A 292 -5.47 -13.94 12.61
CA ALA A 292 -4.75 -14.55 11.49
C ALA A 292 -3.32 -14.98 11.88
N ALA A 293 -2.67 -14.18 12.73
CA ALA A 293 -1.36 -14.46 13.28
C ALA A 293 -1.39 -15.44 14.46
N GLU A 294 -2.56 -15.80 15.00
CA GLU A 294 -2.73 -16.63 16.20
C GLU A 294 -1.84 -16.18 17.38
N VAL A 295 -1.80 -14.87 17.63
CA VAL A 295 -1.01 -14.28 18.74
C VAL A 295 -1.92 -13.78 19.85
N LYS A 296 -1.58 -14.13 21.10
CA LYS A 296 -2.26 -13.62 22.30
C LYS A 296 -1.52 -12.41 22.87
N VAL A 297 -2.23 -11.35 23.23
CA VAL A 297 -1.65 -10.14 23.83
C VAL A 297 -1.84 -10.18 25.34
N MET A 298 -0.75 -10.04 26.11
CA MET A 298 -0.80 -10.07 27.57
C MET A 298 -1.03 -8.68 28.17
N ARG A 299 -0.39 -7.65 27.61
CA ARG A 299 -0.45 -6.27 28.11
C ARG A 299 -0.50 -5.30 26.94
N GLU A 300 -1.18 -4.17 27.13
CA GLU A 300 -1.18 -3.04 26.22
C GLU A 300 -0.57 -1.81 26.91
N ILE A 301 0.28 -1.07 26.18
CA ILE A 301 0.86 0.20 26.62
C ILE A 301 0.59 1.23 25.53
N LYS A 302 0.24 2.45 25.94
CA LYS A 302 0.02 3.58 25.03
C LYS A 302 1.16 4.57 25.16
N VAL A 303 1.72 5.00 24.03
CA VAL A 303 2.71 6.07 23.93
C VAL A 303 2.21 7.11 22.93
N SER A 304 2.48 8.40 23.16
CA SER A 304 1.85 9.46 22.37
C SER A 304 2.58 9.76 21.06
N SER A 305 3.89 9.53 21.02
CA SER A 305 4.75 9.82 19.87
C SER A 305 5.82 8.74 19.64
N TYR A 306 6.51 8.84 18.51
CA TYR A 306 7.62 7.95 18.17
C TYR A 306 8.82 8.12 19.12
N GLU A 307 9.07 9.33 19.60
CA GLU A 307 10.21 9.66 20.47
C GLU A 307 10.07 9.02 21.86
N GLU A 308 8.85 8.79 22.35
CA GLU A 308 8.62 8.02 23.58
C GLU A 308 8.99 6.53 23.39
N LEU A 309 8.82 6.01 22.17
CA LEU A 309 9.14 4.63 21.81
C LEU A 309 10.64 4.46 21.54
N VAL A 310 11.21 5.36 20.74
CA VAL A 310 12.62 5.37 20.34
C VAL A 310 13.19 6.80 20.45
N PRO A 311 13.82 7.15 21.59
CA PRO A 311 14.44 8.44 21.80
C PRO A 311 15.44 8.81 20.70
N ASN A 312 15.65 10.11 20.50
CA ASN A 312 16.54 10.64 19.45
C ASN A 312 18.03 10.31 19.69
N ASP A 313 18.43 10.16 20.94
CA ASP A 313 19.77 9.76 21.35
C ASP A 313 19.98 8.24 21.31
N LEU A 314 18.95 7.48 20.89
CA LEU A 314 18.91 6.02 20.91
C LEU A 314 19.12 5.43 22.32
N SER A 315 18.86 6.23 23.37
CA SER A 315 18.76 5.72 24.73
C SER A 315 17.53 4.81 24.88
N ALA A 316 17.45 4.09 25.99
CA ALA A 316 16.25 3.33 26.31
C ALA A 316 15.07 4.32 26.41
N GLY A 317 14.09 4.17 25.52
CA GLY A 317 12.84 4.92 25.58
C GLY A 317 12.03 4.59 26.82
N ARG A 318 10.75 4.97 26.81
CA ARG A 318 9.82 4.60 27.88
C ARG A 318 9.73 3.09 28.08
N ILE A 319 10.09 2.33 27.05
CA ILE A 319 10.14 0.87 27.07
C ILE A 319 11.61 0.46 26.90
N GLY A 320 12.13 -0.24 27.91
CA GLY A 320 13.51 -0.72 27.86
C GLY A 320 13.72 -1.71 26.70
N PRO A 321 14.92 -1.71 26.08
CA PRO A 321 15.23 -2.66 25.00
C PRO A 321 15.17 -4.13 25.45
N ASP A 322 15.18 -4.40 26.76
CA ASP A 322 15.13 -5.75 27.32
C ASP A 322 13.94 -5.97 28.27
N GLU A 323 13.05 -4.99 28.45
CA GLU A 323 11.92 -5.08 29.39
C GLU A 323 10.89 -6.15 28.96
N TYR A 324 10.64 -6.24 27.65
CA TYR A 324 9.73 -7.22 27.07
C TYR A 324 10.44 -8.01 25.98
N LYS A 325 10.46 -9.35 26.09
CA LYS A 325 11.07 -10.21 25.08
C LYS A 325 10.25 -10.21 23.79
N CYS A 326 8.93 -10.34 23.88
CA CYS A 326 8.03 -10.49 22.75
C CYS A 326 7.10 -9.27 22.63
N MET A 327 7.48 -8.28 21.82
CA MET A 327 6.76 -7.01 21.71
C MET A 327 6.03 -6.88 20.36
N GLY A 328 4.79 -6.41 20.39
CA GLY A 328 4.06 -5.94 19.20
C GLY A 328 4.01 -4.41 19.15
N ILE A 329 4.01 -3.82 17.95
CA ILE A 329 3.86 -2.37 17.77
C ILE A 329 2.69 -2.09 16.82
N ILE A 330 1.80 -1.18 17.23
CA ILE A 330 0.71 -0.64 16.43
C ILE A 330 1.01 0.84 16.15
N TYR A 331 1.05 1.22 14.86
CA TYR A 331 1.39 2.59 14.43
C TYR A 331 0.15 3.43 14.13
N GLY A 332 -0.24 4.28 15.07
CA GLY A 332 -1.30 5.26 14.90
C GLY A 332 -0.83 6.56 14.23
N LYS A 333 -1.76 7.52 14.13
CA LYS A 333 -1.46 8.90 13.74
C LYS A 333 -0.45 9.49 14.72
N LYS A 334 0.48 10.31 14.21
CA LYS A 334 1.55 10.96 14.99
C LYS A 334 2.62 10.02 15.56
N CYS A 335 2.59 8.73 15.22
CA CYS A 335 3.67 7.80 15.54
C CYS A 335 4.54 7.52 14.31
N LEU A 336 5.13 8.58 13.78
CA LEU A 336 6.16 8.49 12.75
C LEU A 336 7.32 9.36 13.22
N PRO A 337 8.58 8.91 13.06
CA PRO A 337 9.72 9.80 13.25
C PRO A 337 9.64 10.94 12.23
N SER A 338 10.46 11.98 12.45
CA SER A 338 10.69 12.99 11.41
C SER A 338 11.10 12.31 10.10
N GLN A 339 10.67 12.87 8.97
CA GLN A 339 10.95 12.31 7.64
C GLN A 339 12.46 12.12 7.42
N ASP A 340 13.27 13.07 7.86
CA ASP A 340 14.74 13.00 7.73
C ASP A 340 15.33 11.85 8.53
N ARG A 341 14.91 11.68 9.79
CA ARG A 341 15.33 10.54 10.62
C ARG A 341 14.88 9.22 9.98
N TRP A 342 13.64 9.16 9.51
CA TRP A 342 13.12 7.99 8.84
C TRP A 342 13.94 7.62 7.61
N LEU A 343 14.22 8.58 6.73
CA LEU A 343 14.98 8.37 5.49
C LEU A 343 16.43 7.98 5.80
N ALA A 344 17.06 8.62 6.78
CA ALA A 344 18.41 8.32 7.20
C ALA A 344 18.54 6.88 7.73
N THR A 345 17.59 6.40 8.54
CA THR A 345 17.58 5.00 9.01
C THR A 345 17.15 4.04 7.90
N TYR A 346 16.07 4.36 7.17
CA TYR A 346 15.51 3.51 6.13
C TYR A 346 16.51 3.27 5.00
N SER A 347 17.26 4.28 4.55
CA SER A 347 18.27 4.13 3.48
C SER A 347 19.33 3.05 3.78
N ARG A 348 19.64 2.81 5.06
CA ARG A 348 20.58 1.77 5.50
C ARG A 348 20.04 0.36 5.30
N VAL A 349 18.72 0.18 5.47
CA VAL A 349 18.05 -1.13 5.37
C VAL A 349 17.37 -1.35 4.01
N ALA A 350 17.01 -0.27 3.30
CA ALA A 350 16.21 -0.26 2.08
C ALA A 350 16.81 -1.14 0.97
N LYS A 351 18.15 -1.17 0.87
CA LYS A 351 18.87 -1.96 -0.13
C LYS A 351 18.67 -3.48 0.01
N GLN A 352 18.14 -3.94 1.16
CA GLN A 352 17.86 -5.34 1.41
C GLN A 352 16.36 -5.69 1.36
N PHE A 353 15.48 -4.73 1.07
CA PHE A 353 14.05 -4.98 0.86
C PHE A 353 13.77 -5.48 -0.56
N PHE A 354 14.15 -6.73 -0.83
CA PHE A 354 13.84 -7.36 -2.11
C PHE A 354 12.50 -8.07 -2.09
N ARG A 355 11.84 -8.08 -3.26
CA ARG A 355 10.78 -9.04 -3.55
C ARG A 355 11.36 -10.47 -3.60
N PRO A 356 10.55 -11.50 -3.32
CA PRO A 356 10.98 -12.89 -3.42
C PRO A 356 11.63 -13.22 -4.76
N LEU A 357 12.55 -14.18 -4.74
CA LEU A 357 13.26 -14.62 -5.95
C LEU A 357 12.32 -15.01 -7.10
N PRO A 358 11.19 -15.73 -6.89
CA PRO A 358 10.25 -16.03 -7.97
C PRO A 358 9.69 -14.78 -8.66
N VAL A 359 9.30 -13.76 -7.89
CA VAL A 359 8.78 -12.48 -8.43
C VAL A 359 9.86 -11.74 -9.20
N ARG A 360 11.11 -11.74 -8.70
CA ARG A 360 12.24 -11.11 -9.41
C ARG A 360 12.58 -11.83 -10.71
N LYS A 361 12.54 -13.17 -10.72
CA LYS A 361 12.72 -13.98 -11.94
C LYS A 361 11.61 -13.71 -12.96
N LEU A 362 10.35 -13.69 -12.52
CA LEU A 362 9.22 -13.34 -13.38
C LEU A 362 9.40 -11.95 -14.01
N ALA A 363 9.79 -10.95 -13.22
CA ALA A 363 10.03 -9.61 -13.73
C ALA A 363 11.19 -9.56 -14.73
N ALA A 364 12.27 -10.32 -14.48
CA ALA A 364 13.40 -10.42 -15.41
C ALA A 364 12.99 -11.08 -16.73
N SER A 365 12.29 -12.22 -16.67
CA SER A 365 11.77 -12.91 -17.85
C SER A 365 10.78 -12.04 -18.62
N PHE A 366 9.87 -11.32 -17.94
CA PHE A 366 8.97 -10.38 -18.61
C PHE A 366 9.73 -9.27 -19.35
N LYS A 367 10.79 -8.73 -18.74
CA LYS A 367 11.62 -7.69 -19.36
C LYS A 367 12.36 -8.20 -20.60
N GLU A 368 12.89 -9.41 -20.54
CA GLU A 368 13.59 -10.07 -21.66
C GLU A 368 12.60 -10.44 -22.79
N GLU A 369 11.52 -11.13 -22.44
CA GLU A 369 10.60 -11.74 -23.41
C GLU A 369 9.61 -10.74 -24.01
N VAL A 370 9.09 -9.80 -23.20
CA VAL A 370 8.03 -8.86 -23.62
C VAL A 370 8.60 -7.49 -23.95
N MET A 371 9.52 -6.98 -23.13
CA MET A 371 10.11 -5.65 -23.35
C MET A 371 11.36 -5.70 -24.22
N HIS A 372 11.87 -6.90 -24.55
CA HIS A 372 13.10 -7.12 -25.32
C HIS A 372 14.31 -6.35 -24.79
N ASP A 373 14.39 -6.23 -23.45
CA ASP A 373 15.41 -5.43 -22.74
C ASP A 373 15.52 -3.97 -23.21
N LYS A 374 14.52 -3.43 -23.91
CA LYS A 374 14.50 -2.05 -24.37
C LYS A 374 14.16 -1.10 -23.22
N PRO A 375 14.61 0.17 -23.26
CA PRO A 375 14.13 1.20 -22.34
C PRO A 375 12.60 1.30 -22.41
N TYR A 376 11.95 1.39 -21.25
CA TYR A 376 10.50 1.48 -21.15
C TYR A 376 10.08 2.43 -20.03
N MET A 377 8.85 2.95 -20.15
CA MET A 377 8.16 3.69 -19.08
C MET A 377 7.09 2.79 -18.49
N ALA A 378 7.15 2.55 -17.18
CA ALA A 378 6.11 1.84 -16.45
C ALA A 378 5.19 2.85 -15.75
N VAL A 379 3.89 2.82 -16.07
CA VAL A 379 2.88 3.69 -15.46
C VAL A 379 1.94 2.83 -14.62
N HIS A 380 1.80 3.17 -13.34
CA HIS A 380 0.82 2.54 -12.46
C HIS A 380 -0.43 3.41 -12.42
N TRP A 381 -1.47 3.00 -13.13
CA TRP A 381 -2.74 3.71 -13.17
C TRP A 381 -3.70 3.13 -12.13
N ARG A 382 -4.21 3.99 -11.24
CA ARG A 382 -5.27 3.64 -10.28
C ARG A 382 -6.49 4.53 -10.54
N TYR A 383 -7.57 3.95 -11.04
CA TYR A 383 -8.77 4.67 -11.50
C TYR A 383 -10.08 4.02 -11.04
N GLU A 384 -9.99 3.01 -10.18
CA GLU A 384 -11.13 2.37 -9.59
C GLU A 384 -11.92 3.34 -8.70
N SER A 385 -13.24 3.17 -8.65
CA SER A 385 -14.13 4.09 -7.93
C SER A 385 -13.77 4.23 -6.45
N ASP A 386 -13.26 3.17 -5.82
CA ASP A 386 -12.80 3.23 -4.42
C ASP A 386 -11.66 4.21 -4.18
N TRP A 387 -10.91 4.59 -5.23
CA TRP A 387 -9.89 5.61 -5.16
C TRP A 387 -10.41 7.02 -5.47
N LEU A 388 -11.43 7.13 -6.32
CA LEU A 388 -12.03 8.42 -6.70
C LEU A 388 -12.99 8.95 -5.63
N ASP A 389 -13.51 8.08 -4.76
CA ASP A 389 -14.45 8.41 -3.69
C ASP A 389 -13.75 8.82 -2.36
N MET A 390 -12.42 8.88 -2.31
CA MET A 390 -11.62 9.33 -1.16
C MET A 390 -11.16 10.76 -1.31
#